data_AF-A0A8T5MRR4-F1
#
_entry.id   AF-A0A8T5MRR4-F1
#
_cell.length_a   1.000
_cell.length_b   1.000
_cell.length_c   1.000
_cell.angle_alpha   90.00
_cell.angle_beta   90.00
_cell.angle_gamma   90.00
#
_symmetry.space_group_name_H-M   'P 1'
#
loop_
_entity.id
_entity.type
_entity.pdbx_description
1 polymer ?
#
loop_
_entity_poly.entity_id
_entity_poly.type
_entity_poly.pdbx_seq_one_letter_code
_entity_poly.pdbx_strand_id
1 'polypeptide(L)'
;MAKIYVQEKDKERIARIINSFDLDYSLEKDFVENQNLEGFIFVPSIKLYVAKEKKFHGKNWFESQKLLHEGREKMLTPYEFVEFLKYSKVNEKGIYNEITQVRSPWRAEWLDADFKMKNGVLNINYHVFDDNGKIVEKSEILDKNTLMKNKTPGISLDDFVENSHTNQGLPNKNVESGNLYYWAPDKDNNSVAGFVADDGGADVSCNGDPSDRNGNLGVRAVRHLI
;
A
#
# COMPACT_ATOMS: atom_id res chain seq x y z
N MET A 1 -51.05 -2.08 8.73
CA MET A 1 -49.92 -2.21 9.68
C MET A 1 -50.13 -3.47 10.50
N ALA A 2 -49.32 -4.51 10.29
CA ALA A 2 -49.43 -5.75 11.06
C ALA A 2 -48.59 -5.65 12.34
N LYS A 3 -49.24 -5.71 13.52
CA LYS A 3 -48.56 -5.83 14.82
C LYS A 3 -48.29 -7.31 15.07
N ILE A 4 -47.01 -7.69 15.08
CA ILE A 4 -46.59 -9.03 15.48
C ILE A 4 -46.71 -9.10 17.00
N TYR A 5 -47.67 -9.87 17.51
CA TYR A 5 -47.79 -10.18 18.94
C TYR A 5 -46.92 -11.39 19.25
N VAL A 6 -45.79 -11.16 19.92
CA VAL A 6 -44.96 -12.21 20.50
C VAL A 6 -45.62 -12.70 21.79
N GLN A 7 -45.92 -14.00 21.87
CA GLN A 7 -46.54 -14.60 23.05
C GLN A 7 -45.57 -14.53 24.25
N GLU A 8 -46.10 -14.39 25.47
CA GLU A 8 -45.30 -14.21 26.71
C GLU A 8 -44.26 -15.33 26.95
N LYS A 9 -44.57 -16.55 26.50
CA LYS A 9 -43.66 -17.71 26.60
C LYS A 9 -42.44 -17.60 25.68
N ASP A 10 -42.56 -16.86 24.58
CA ASP A 10 -41.45 -16.59 23.66
C ASP A 10 -40.55 -15.48 24.19
N LYS A 11 -41.06 -14.55 25.02
CA LYS A 11 -40.24 -13.54 25.69
C LYS A 11 -39.24 -14.16 26.66
N GLU A 12 -39.65 -15.15 27.45
CA GLU A 12 -38.73 -15.85 28.35
C GLU A 12 -37.68 -16.66 27.59
N ARG A 13 -38.06 -17.26 26.46
CA ARG A 13 -37.12 -18.01 25.60
C ARG A 13 -36.12 -17.07 24.94
N ILE A 14 -36.57 -15.92 24.44
CA ILE A 14 -35.71 -14.88 23.87
C ILE A 14 -34.80 -14.26 24.96
N ALA A 15 -35.32 -13.98 26.16
CA ALA A 15 -34.53 -13.46 27.27
C ALA A 15 -33.47 -14.46 27.74
N ARG A 16 -33.77 -15.76 27.78
CA ARG A 16 -32.76 -16.80 28.05
C ARG A 16 -31.71 -16.90 26.95
N ILE A 17 -32.08 -16.76 25.68
CA ILE A 17 -31.11 -16.75 24.57
C ILE A 17 -30.20 -15.53 24.71
N ILE A 18 -30.75 -14.33 24.91
CA ILE A 18 -29.99 -13.09 25.08
C ILE A 18 -29.06 -13.16 26.31
N ASN A 19 -29.54 -13.73 27.42
CA ASN A 19 -28.72 -13.89 28.65
C ASN A 19 -27.79 -15.12 28.61
N SER A 20 -27.95 -16.03 27.64
CA SER A 20 -27.04 -17.17 27.44
C SER A 20 -25.91 -16.86 26.45
N PHE A 21 -26.07 -15.80 25.66
CA PHE A 21 -24.96 -15.16 25.02
C PHE A 21 -24.32 -14.26 26.08
N ASP A 22 -23.08 -14.57 26.45
CA ASP A 22 -22.18 -13.64 27.12
C ASP A 22 -21.97 -12.45 26.14
N LEU A 23 -22.95 -11.54 26.08
CA LEU A 23 -22.87 -10.29 25.33
C LEU A 23 -21.97 -9.27 26.04
N ASP A 24 -21.46 -9.65 27.22
CA ASP A 24 -20.26 -9.09 27.87
C ASP A 24 -18.95 -9.74 27.36
N TYR A 25 -19.00 -10.57 26.31
CA TYR A 25 -17.84 -10.76 25.43
C TYR A 25 -17.65 -9.44 24.68
N SER A 26 -16.96 -8.57 25.37
CA SER A 26 -16.61 -7.22 25.02
C SER A 26 -15.96 -7.15 23.63
N LEU A 27 -16.78 -6.94 22.62
CA LEU A 27 -16.37 -6.38 21.33
C LEU A 27 -15.57 -5.08 21.52
N GLU A 28 -15.72 -4.40 22.67
CA GLU A 28 -14.96 -3.21 23.04
C GLU A 28 -13.61 -3.48 23.74
N LYS A 29 -13.29 -4.71 24.19
CA LYS A 29 -12.05 -4.98 24.94
C LYS A 29 -10.94 -5.60 24.10
N ASP A 30 -11.31 -6.16 22.94
CA ASP A 30 -10.36 -6.50 21.87
C ASP A 30 -10.23 -5.37 20.84
N PHE A 31 -11.18 -4.43 20.80
CA PHE A 31 -11.02 -3.19 20.03
C PHE A 31 -10.18 -2.18 20.82
N VAL A 32 -9.01 -1.88 20.26
CA VAL A 32 -8.12 -0.77 20.64
C VAL A 32 -7.20 -1.09 21.82
N GLU A 33 -6.23 -1.99 21.57
CA GLU A 33 -4.85 -1.61 21.90
C GLU A 33 -4.69 -0.19 21.34
N ASN A 34 -4.54 0.83 22.19
CA ASN A 34 -4.45 2.27 21.87
C ASN A 34 -3.30 2.56 20.90
N GLN A 35 -3.40 2.07 19.67
CA GLN A 35 -2.53 2.46 18.60
C GLN A 35 -2.90 3.89 18.30
N ASN A 36 -1.98 4.80 18.61
CA ASN A 36 -2.12 6.17 18.17
C ASN A 36 -2.14 6.15 16.62
N LEU A 37 -3.34 6.32 16.06
CA LEU A 37 -3.60 6.46 14.62
C LEU A 37 -3.50 7.92 14.18
N GLU A 38 -3.12 8.83 15.07
CA GLU A 38 -2.72 10.19 14.70
C GLU A 38 -1.60 10.11 13.65
N GLY A 39 -1.79 10.84 12.55
CA GLY A 39 -0.87 10.79 11.42
C GLY A 39 -1.11 9.63 10.45
N PHE A 40 -2.18 8.83 10.60
CA PHE A 40 -2.58 7.81 9.63
C PHE A 40 -3.94 8.14 8.99
N ILE A 41 -4.19 7.57 7.81
CA ILE A 41 -5.46 7.63 7.09
C ILE A 41 -5.91 6.22 6.77
N PHE A 42 -7.17 5.91 7.03
CA PHE A 42 -7.78 4.67 6.59
C PHE A 42 -8.13 4.74 5.10
N VAL A 43 -7.62 3.79 4.30
CA VAL A 43 -7.88 3.66 2.86
C VAL A 43 -8.86 2.50 2.63
N PRO A 44 -10.15 2.76 2.35
CA PRO A 44 -11.17 1.71 2.35
C PRO A 44 -10.95 0.60 1.31
N SER A 45 -10.39 0.91 0.14
CA SER A 45 -10.22 -0.06 -0.94
C SER A 45 -9.19 -1.16 -0.62
N ILE A 46 -8.22 -0.85 0.23
CA ILE A 46 -7.20 -1.80 0.71
C ILE A 46 -7.38 -2.18 2.18
N LYS A 47 -8.31 -1.55 2.89
CA LYS A 47 -8.62 -1.77 4.31
C LYS A 47 -7.39 -1.62 5.23
N LEU A 48 -6.51 -0.68 4.90
CA LEU A 48 -5.26 -0.42 5.62
C LEU A 48 -5.18 1.03 6.06
N TYR A 49 -4.40 1.26 7.11
CA TYR A 49 -4.04 2.59 7.58
C TYR A 49 -2.68 2.98 6.99
N VAL A 50 -2.62 4.10 6.28
CA VAL A 50 -1.41 4.60 5.63
C VAL A 50 -0.96 5.90 6.28
N ALA A 51 0.34 6.02 6.58
CA ALA A 51 0.90 7.22 7.18
C ALA A 51 0.79 8.44 6.26
N LYS A 52 0.34 9.57 6.83
CA LYS A 52 0.25 10.89 6.20
C LYS A 52 1.59 11.50 5.84
N GLU A 53 2.65 11.09 6.54
CA GLU A 53 4.02 11.55 6.33
C GLU A 53 4.95 10.36 6.08
N LYS A 54 6.02 10.62 5.33
CA LYS A 54 7.13 9.67 5.19
C LYS A 54 7.93 9.63 6.48
N LYS A 55 8.60 8.50 6.71
CA LYS A 55 9.59 8.34 7.77
C LYS A 55 10.82 7.60 7.26
N PHE A 56 11.81 7.48 8.14
CA PHE A 56 13.10 6.84 7.85
C PHE A 56 13.84 7.46 6.66
N HIS A 57 13.79 8.79 6.58
CA HIS A 57 14.56 9.58 5.63
C HIS A 57 16.05 9.23 5.64
N GLY A 58 16.66 9.09 4.47
CA GLY A 58 18.08 8.74 4.33
C GLY A 58 18.42 7.28 4.59
N LYS A 59 17.42 6.42 4.83
CA LYS A 59 17.60 4.97 4.93
C LYS A 59 17.41 4.31 3.57
N ASN A 60 18.14 3.23 3.37
CA ASN A 60 17.97 2.41 2.18
C ASN A 60 16.73 1.50 2.31
N TRP A 61 16.43 0.74 1.27
CA TRP A 61 15.22 -0.09 1.23
C TRP A 61 15.21 -1.13 2.37
N PHE A 62 16.32 -1.85 2.56
CA PHE A 62 16.44 -2.87 3.61
C PHE A 62 16.33 -2.31 5.03
N GLU A 63 16.99 -1.18 5.30
CA GLU A 63 16.94 -0.51 6.60
C GLU A 63 15.53 -0.01 6.90
N SER A 64 14.86 0.63 5.94
CA SER A 64 13.49 1.09 6.08
C SER A 64 12.52 -0.05 6.38
N GLN A 65 12.66 -1.18 5.67
CA GLN A 65 11.80 -2.36 5.87
C GLN A 65 11.99 -2.95 7.27
N LYS A 66 13.25 -3.11 7.70
CA LYS A 66 13.57 -3.60 9.04
C LYS A 66 12.97 -2.71 10.13
N LEU A 67 13.16 -1.40 10.04
CA LEU A 67 12.65 -0.44 11.02
C LEU A 67 11.12 -0.39 11.07
N LEU A 68 10.45 -0.58 9.92
CA LEU A 68 9.00 -0.72 9.87
C LEU A 68 8.53 -1.99 10.59
N HIS A 69 9.18 -3.13 10.32
CA HIS A 69 8.79 -4.42 10.90
C HIS A 69 8.98 -4.46 12.42
N GLU A 70 9.98 -3.76 12.97
CA GLU A 70 10.16 -3.57 14.42
C GLU A 70 8.92 -2.89 15.06
N GLY A 71 8.25 -2.01 14.31
CA GLY A 71 7.01 -1.34 14.70
C GLY A 71 5.73 -2.07 14.28
N ARG A 72 5.80 -3.32 13.79
CA ARG A 72 4.68 -4.07 13.19
C ARG A 72 4.01 -3.33 12.02
N GLU A 73 4.80 -2.56 11.27
CA GLU A 73 4.36 -1.84 10.07
C GLU A 73 5.07 -2.39 8.86
N LYS A 74 4.55 -2.12 7.66
CA LYS A 74 5.22 -2.45 6.39
C LYS A 74 5.20 -1.26 5.42
N MET A 75 5.92 -1.39 4.31
CA MET A 75 5.84 -0.44 3.20
C MET A 75 4.56 -0.68 2.38
N LEU A 76 4.15 0.32 1.59
CA LEU A 76 3.11 0.13 0.58
C LEU A 76 3.64 -0.80 -0.52
N THR A 77 2.91 -1.86 -0.84
CA THR A 77 3.13 -2.57 -2.11
C THR A 77 2.75 -1.65 -3.28
N PRO A 78 3.20 -1.91 -4.52
CA PRO A 78 2.81 -1.05 -5.64
C PRO A 78 1.28 -1.00 -5.84
N TYR A 79 0.56 -2.10 -5.58
CA TYR A 79 -0.90 -2.10 -5.64
C TYR A 79 -1.52 -1.18 -4.57
N GLU A 80 -1.06 -1.31 -3.33
CA GLU A 80 -1.54 -0.47 -2.23
C GLU A 80 -1.20 1.01 -2.45
N PHE A 81 -0.05 1.31 -3.06
CA PHE A 81 0.35 2.66 -3.41
C PHE A 81 -0.58 3.27 -4.46
N VAL A 82 -0.93 2.54 -5.52
CA VAL A 82 -1.91 3.00 -6.53
C VAL A 82 -3.26 3.29 -5.88
N GLU A 83 -3.76 2.39 -5.03
CA GLU A 83 -5.01 2.58 -4.31
C GLU A 83 -4.96 3.79 -3.35
N PHE A 84 -3.82 4.01 -2.71
CA PHE A 84 -3.59 5.18 -1.87
C PHE A 84 -3.56 6.48 -2.69
N LEU A 85 -2.98 6.48 -3.89
CA LEU A 85 -3.01 7.62 -4.81
C LEU A 85 -4.43 7.93 -5.26
N LYS A 86 -5.23 6.94 -5.67
CA LYS A 86 -6.65 7.11 -6.02
C LYS A 86 -7.42 7.76 -4.88
N TYR A 87 -7.27 7.22 -3.68
CA TYR A 87 -7.94 7.75 -2.49
C TYR A 87 -7.52 9.18 -2.20
N SER A 88 -6.21 9.46 -2.20
CA SER A 88 -5.65 10.77 -1.83
C SER A 88 -5.98 11.84 -2.85
N LYS A 89 -6.06 11.50 -4.14
CA LYS A 89 -6.45 12.42 -5.22
C LYS A 89 -7.82 13.06 -4.96
N VAL A 90 -8.74 12.31 -4.36
CA VAL A 90 -10.11 12.78 -4.05
C VAL A 90 -10.20 13.37 -2.64
N ASN A 91 -9.67 12.66 -1.65
CA ASN A 91 -9.95 12.94 -0.23
C ASN A 91 -8.83 13.74 0.46
N GLU A 92 -7.58 13.63 0.00
CA GLU A 92 -6.39 14.11 0.69
C GLU A 92 -5.42 14.76 -0.29
N LYS A 93 -5.91 15.78 -1.02
CA LYS A 93 -5.18 16.44 -2.12
C LYS A 93 -3.80 16.94 -1.74
N GLY A 94 -3.61 17.34 -0.48
CA GLY A 94 -2.30 17.76 0.04
C GLY A 94 -1.27 16.65 -0.06
N ILE A 95 -1.64 15.42 0.32
CA ILE A 95 -0.77 14.24 0.25
C ILE A 95 -0.56 13.82 -1.20
N TYR A 96 -1.62 13.78 -2.00
CA TYR A 96 -1.49 13.47 -3.43
C TYR A 96 -0.50 14.41 -4.13
N ASN A 97 -0.60 15.71 -3.87
CA ASN A 97 0.32 16.71 -4.42
C ASN A 97 1.73 16.65 -3.80
N GLU A 98 1.88 16.23 -2.54
CA GLU A 98 3.21 15.98 -1.96
C GLU A 98 3.95 14.88 -2.73
N ILE A 99 3.25 13.80 -3.05
CA ILE A 99 3.83 12.64 -3.72
C ILE A 99 4.10 12.94 -5.20
N THR A 100 3.10 13.47 -5.92
CA THR A 100 3.07 13.43 -7.39
C THR A 100 3.49 14.72 -8.09
N GLN A 101 3.46 15.86 -7.39
CA GLN A 101 3.68 17.14 -8.04
C GLN A 101 5.15 17.30 -8.45
N VAL A 102 5.39 17.72 -9.69
CA VAL A 102 6.72 18.12 -10.19
C VAL A 102 7.07 19.49 -9.61
N ARG A 103 7.96 19.52 -8.62
CA ARG A 103 8.51 20.73 -7.97
C ARG A 103 9.71 20.39 -7.07
N SER A 104 10.53 21.39 -6.77
CA SER A 104 11.57 21.30 -5.73
C SER A 104 10.96 21.30 -4.31
N PRO A 105 11.56 20.63 -3.31
CA PRO A 105 12.75 19.77 -3.40
C PRO A 105 12.46 18.41 -4.04
N TRP A 106 13.50 17.64 -4.35
CA TRP A 106 13.38 16.22 -4.71
C TRP A 106 12.64 15.46 -3.59
N ARG A 107 11.63 14.66 -3.94
CA ARG A 107 10.81 13.85 -3.02
C ARG A 107 10.71 12.44 -3.58
N ALA A 108 11.03 11.46 -2.75
CA ALA A 108 10.88 10.07 -3.16
C ALA A 108 10.37 9.19 -2.03
N GLU A 109 9.81 8.04 -2.41
CA GLU A 109 9.48 6.96 -1.50
C GLU A 109 9.79 5.58 -2.09
N TRP A 110 10.31 4.70 -1.23
CA TRP A 110 10.42 3.28 -1.55
C TRP A 110 9.05 2.61 -1.51
N LEU A 111 8.85 1.65 -2.41
CA LEU A 111 7.71 0.74 -2.41
C LEU A 111 8.18 -0.67 -2.05
N ASP A 112 7.27 -1.47 -1.48
CA ASP A 112 7.52 -2.85 -1.11
C ASP A 112 7.44 -3.77 -2.34
N ALA A 113 8.48 -3.72 -3.16
CA ALA A 113 8.62 -4.59 -4.32
C ALA A 113 10.09 -4.85 -4.61
N ASP A 114 10.54 -6.08 -4.40
CA ASP A 114 11.87 -6.58 -4.76
C ASP A 114 11.77 -7.57 -5.92
N PHE A 115 12.52 -7.34 -6.99
CA PHE A 115 12.47 -8.13 -8.20
C PHE A 115 13.57 -9.18 -8.23
N LYS A 116 13.18 -10.47 -8.26
CA LYS A 116 14.11 -11.61 -8.23
C LYS A 116 13.80 -12.65 -9.30
N MET A 117 14.83 -13.17 -9.95
CA MET A 117 14.77 -14.33 -10.81
C MET A 117 14.68 -15.61 -9.96
N LYS A 118 13.60 -16.38 -10.12
CA LYS A 118 13.43 -17.71 -9.52
C LYS A 118 13.16 -18.71 -10.65
N ASN A 119 14.01 -19.72 -10.78
CA ASN A 119 13.90 -20.76 -11.83
C ASN A 119 13.77 -20.17 -13.26
N GLY A 120 14.51 -19.10 -13.56
CA GLY A 120 14.46 -18.43 -14.87
C GLY A 120 13.25 -17.53 -15.12
N VAL A 121 12.40 -17.31 -14.11
CA VAL A 121 11.21 -16.45 -14.19
C VAL A 121 11.36 -15.27 -13.22
N LEU A 122 11.06 -14.06 -13.68
CA LEU A 122 11.08 -12.86 -12.84
C LEU A 122 9.87 -12.89 -11.89
N ASN A 123 10.12 -12.73 -10.59
CA ASN A 123 9.12 -12.66 -9.53
C ASN A 123 9.21 -11.30 -8.86
N ILE A 124 8.08 -10.86 -8.31
CA ILE A 124 8.00 -9.74 -7.37
C ILE A 124 7.87 -10.31 -5.96
N ASN A 125 8.61 -9.75 -5.01
CA ASN A 125 8.56 -10.11 -3.59
C ASN A 125 8.13 -8.87 -2.80
N TYR A 126 7.20 -9.05 -1.87
CA TYR A 126 6.60 -7.96 -1.09
C TYR A 126 6.00 -8.51 0.20
N HIS A 127 5.67 -7.64 1.16
CA HIS A 127 5.08 -8.04 2.43
C HIS A 127 3.59 -7.71 2.50
N VAL A 128 2.85 -8.59 3.17
CA VAL A 128 1.44 -8.41 3.50
C VAL A 128 1.19 -8.74 4.97
N PHE A 129 0.05 -8.31 5.48
CA PHE A 129 -0.49 -8.83 6.73
C PHE A 129 -1.23 -10.14 6.46
N ASP A 130 -0.99 -11.17 7.26
CA ASP A 130 -1.80 -12.38 7.29
C ASP A 130 -3.10 -12.17 8.09
N ASP A 131 -3.92 -13.22 8.20
CA ASP A 131 -5.21 -13.18 8.91
C ASP A 131 -5.06 -12.87 10.42
N ASN A 132 -3.86 -13.02 10.98
CA ASN A 132 -3.54 -12.69 12.37
C ASN A 132 -2.84 -11.32 12.50
N GLY A 133 -2.79 -10.54 11.42
CA GLY A 133 -2.10 -9.26 11.38
C GLY A 133 -0.57 -9.36 11.46
N LYS A 134 0.01 -10.56 11.25
CA LYS A 134 1.46 -10.73 11.19
C LYS A 134 1.96 -10.39 9.79
N ILE A 135 3.10 -9.70 9.73
CA ILE A 135 3.77 -9.40 8.47
C ILE A 135 4.44 -10.68 7.94
N VAL A 136 4.10 -11.05 6.70
CA VAL A 136 4.66 -12.21 6.00
C VAL A 136 5.11 -11.79 4.60
N GLU A 137 6.23 -12.34 4.16
CA GLU A 137 6.73 -12.16 2.79
C GLU A 137 5.89 -13.02 1.84
N LYS A 138 5.53 -12.44 0.70
CA LYS A 138 4.93 -13.10 -0.45
C LYS A 138 5.85 -12.98 -1.65
N SER A 139 5.80 -13.99 -2.50
CA SER A 139 6.48 -14.01 -3.78
C SER A 139 5.56 -14.59 -4.84
N GLU A 140 5.50 -13.92 -5.98
CA GLU A 140 4.68 -14.34 -7.10
C GLU A 140 5.36 -13.99 -8.42
N ILE A 141 4.99 -14.74 -9.46
CA ILE A 141 5.47 -14.50 -10.82
C ILE A 141 5.02 -13.10 -11.24
N LEU A 142 5.93 -12.33 -11.83
CA LEU A 142 5.61 -11.01 -12.38
C LEU A 142 4.54 -11.15 -13.47
N ASP A 143 3.48 -10.36 -13.37
CA ASP A 143 2.36 -10.39 -14.30
C ASP A 143 2.86 -10.20 -15.74
N LYS A 144 2.44 -11.10 -16.63
CA LYS A 144 2.78 -11.06 -18.06
C LYS A 144 2.34 -9.77 -18.75
N ASN A 145 1.38 -9.04 -18.19
CA ASN A 145 0.86 -7.78 -18.71
C ASN A 145 1.62 -6.56 -18.18
N THR A 146 2.56 -6.72 -17.26
CA THR A 146 3.44 -5.63 -16.80
C THR A 146 4.21 -5.04 -17.99
N LEU A 147 4.34 -3.71 -18.00
CA LEU A 147 5.12 -2.98 -18.99
C LEU A 147 6.62 -3.25 -18.74
N MET A 148 7.22 -4.13 -19.54
CA MET A 148 8.64 -4.51 -19.43
C MET A 148 9.59 -3.64 -20.27
N LYS A 149 9.19 -2.41 -20.58
CA LYS A 149 9.98 -1.46 -21.37
C LYS A 149 9.95 -0.09 -20.73
N ASN A 150 11.12 0.53 -20.62
CA ASN A 150 11.23 1.92 -20.18
C ASN A 150 10.45 2.83 -21.14
N LYS A 151 9.85 3.90 -20.60
CA LYS A 151 9.15 4.92 -21.41
C LYS A 151 9.64 6.31 -21.02
N THR A 152 10.17 7.03 -22.01
CA THR A 152 10.49 8.45 -21.99
C THR A 152 9.92 9.06 -23.30
N PRO A 153 9.04 10.09 -23.26
CA PRO A 153 8.76 11.00 -22.15
C PRO A 153 7.98 10.41 -20.97
N GLY A 154 7.31 9.26 -21.12
CA GLY A 154 6.67 8.60 -19.99
C GLY A 154 5.33 7.92 -20.27
N ILE A 155 4.66 7.56 -19.18
CA ILE A 155 3.28 7.08 -19.10
C ILE A 155 2.37 8.17 -18.55
N SER A 156 1.07 8.07 -18.79
CA SER A 156 0.08 8.93 -18.15
C SER A 156 -0.10 8.51 -16.69
N LEU A 157 0.18 9.42 -15.74
CA LEU A 157 -0.04 9.16 -14.31
C LEU A 157 -1.51 8.87 -14.03
N ASP A 158 -2.42 9.63 -14.65
CA ASP A 158 -3.86 9.43 -14.47
C ASP A 158 -4.31 8.08 -15.02
N ASP A 159 -3.87 7.69 -16.21
CA ASP A 159 -4.23 6.38 -16.75
C ASP A 159 -3.60 5.23 -15.96
N PHE A 160 -2.32 5.36 -15.56
CA PHE A 160 -1.65 4.39 -14.71
C PHE A 160 -2.41 4.18 -13.40
N VAL A 161 -2.77 5.26 -12.72
CA VAL A 161 -3.45 5.18 -11.43
C VAL A 161 -4.87 4.66 -11.61
N GLU A 162 -5.67 5.16 -12.56
CA GLU A 162 -7.10 4.84 -12.63
C GLU A 162 -7.42 3.50 -13.32
N ASN A 163 -6.68 3.14 -14.40
CA ASN A 163 -7.12 2.07 -15.31
C ASN A 163 -6.03 1.06 -15.66
N SER A 164 -4.78 1.50 -15.81
CA SER A 164 -3.76 0.77 -16.58
C SER A 164 -2.62 0.24 -15.71
N HIS A 165 -2.97 -0.41 -14.60
CA HIS A 165 -2.05 -1.15 -13.75
C HIS A 165 -2.41 -2.65 -13.69
N THR A 166 -1.45 -3.50 -13.34
CA THR A 166 -1.69 -4.93 -13.09
C THR A 166 -2.27 -5.13 -11.69
N ASN A 167 -2.64 -6.37 -11.34
CA ASN A 167 -3.05 -6.71 -9.98
C ASN A 167 -1.90 -6.56 -8.96
N GLN A 168 -0.66 -6.46 -9.45
CA GLN A 168 0.54 -6.21 -8.64
C GLN A 168 0.78 -4.70 -8.47
N GLY A 169 -0.03 -3.84 -9.10
CA GLY A 169 0.06 -2.38 -9.05
C GLY A 169 1.12 -1.76 -9.95
N LEU A 170 1.71 -2.53 -10.87
CA LEU A 170 2.69 -2.03 -11.83
C LEU A 170 2.00 -1.57 -13.12
N PRO A 171 2.53 -0.57 -13.85
CA PRO A 171 1.98 -0.17 -15.13
C PRO A 171 1.85 -1.35 -16.09
N ASN A 172 0.71 -1.48 -16.75
CA ASN A 172 0.50 -2.54 -17.75
C ASN A 172 0.95 -2.08 -19.14
N LYS A 173 1.04 -3.02 -20.10
CA LYS A 173 1.50 -2.76 -21.47
C LYS A 173 0.69 -1.73 -22.26
N ASN A 174 -0.59 -1.54 -21.90
CA ASN A 174 -1.53 -0.67 -22.61
C ASN A 174 -1.64 0.73 -22.00
N VAL A 175 -0.89 1.01 -20.93
CA VAL A 175 -0.88 2.33 -20.31
C VAL A 175 -0.59 3.43 -21.33
N GLU A 176 -1.43 4.46 -21.30
CA GLU A 176 -1.33 5.61 -22.17
C GLU A 176 0.01 6.33 -22.02
N SER A 177 0.45 7.00 -23.08
CA SER A 177 1.63 7.85 -23.04
C SER A 177 1.36 9.12 -22.23
N GLY A 178 2.39 9.59 -21.53
CA GLY A 178 2.32 10.83 -20.74
C GLY A 178 3.70 11.34 -20.37
N ASN A 179 3.80 12.01 -19.23
CA ASN A 179 5.00 12.69 -18.75
C ASN A 179 5.57 12.11 -17.43
N LEU A 180 5.01 11.01 -16.92
CA LEU A 180 5.58 10.28 -15.80
C LEU A 180 6.62 9.30 -16.35
N TYR A 181 7.92 9.53 -16.13
CA TYR A 181 8.92 8.58 -16.61
C TYR A 181 8.68 7.20 -15.99
N TYR A 182 9.04 6.16 -16.73
CA TYR A 182 8.87 4.80 -16.27
C TYR A 182 10.12 3.97 -16.56
N TRP A 183 10.62 3.33 -15.51
CA TRP A 183 11.72 2.38 -15.57
C TRP A 183 11.20 0.99 -15.19
N ALA A 184 11.31 0.03 -16.11
CA ALA A 184 10.74 -1.29 -15.96
C ALA A 184 11.53 -2.16 -14.95
N PRO A 185 10.91 -3.22 -14.39
CA PRO A 185 11.62 -4.16 -13.53
C PRO A 185 12.81 -4.82 -14.22
N ASP A 186 13.96 -4.80 -13.56
CA ASP A 186 15.19 -5.43 -14.05
C ASP A 186 15.32 -6.90 -13.61
N LYS A 187 16.09 -7.66 -14.39
CA LYS A 187 16.37 -9.10 -14.16
C LYS A 187 17.72 -9.30 -13.47
N ASP A 188 18.04 -8.44 -12.52
CA ASP A 188 19.36 -8.33 -11.88
C ASP A 188 19.43 -8.98 -10.48
N ASN A 189 18.28 -9.37 -9.91
CA ASN A 189 18.13 -9.80 -8.53
C ASN A 189 18.48 -8.73 -7.49
N ASN A 190 18.47 -7.45 -7.84
CA ASN A 190 18.88 -6.37 -6.96
C ASN A 190 18.15 -5.06 -7.25
N SER A 191 16.94 -5.13 -7.81
CA SER A 191 16.14 -3.97 -8.15
C SER A 191 14.89 -3.91 -7.28
N VAL A 192 14.57 -2.71 -6.79
CA VAL A 192 13.34 -2.42 -6.04
C VAL A 192 12.53 -1.30 -6.69
N ALA A 193 11.25 -1.22 -6.35
CA ALA A 193 10.38 -0.15 -6.84
C ALA A 193 10.39 1.10 -5.95
N GLY A 194 10.15 2.25 -6.58
CA GLY A 194 10.00 3.54 -5.92
C GLY A 194 9.21 4.52 -6.77
N PHE A 195 8.76 5.61 -6.12
CA PHE A 195 8.17 6.76 -6.78
C PHE A 195 9.00 8.00 -6.46
N VAL A 196 9.26 8.82 -7.46
CA VAL A 196 10.10 10.02 -7.34
C VAL A 196 9.39 11.20 -8.02
N ALA A 197 9.49 12.38 -7.42
CA ALA A 197 9.10 13.65 -8.04
C ALA A 197 10.04 14.78 -7.60
N ASP A 198 10.53 15.56 -8.57
CA ASP A 198 11.37 16.73 -8.37
C ASP A 198 10.98 17.86 -9.34
N ASP A 199 11.84 18.84 -9.54
CA ASP A 199 11.60 19.94 -10.50
C ASP A 199 11.90 19.56 -11.97
N GLY A 200 12.58 18.44 -12.23
CA GLY A 200 12.86 17.90 -13.56
C GLY A 200 11.79 16.93 -14.08
N GLY A 201 11.03 16.29 -13.18
CA GLY A 201 9.93 15.42 -13.54
C GLY A 201 9.40 14.58 -12.38
N ALA A 202 8.65 13.54 -12.73
CA ALA A 202 8.27 12.49 -11.82
C ALA A 202 8.44 11.15 -12.51
N ASP A 203 8.73 10.11 -11.74
CA ASP A 203 8.91 8.77 -12.27
C ASP A 203 8.44 7.67 -11.33
N VAL A 204 7.99 6.57 -11.93
CA VAL A 204 7.83 5.27 -11.27
C VAL A 204 9.02 4.43 -11.72
N SER A 205 9.94 4.16 -10.80
CA SER A 205 11.10 3.32 -11.06
C SER A 205 10.89 1.93 -10.48
N CYS A 206 11.16 0.89 -11.27
CA CYS A 206 11.20 -0.50 -10.83
C CYS A 206 12.61 -1.11 -10.92
N ASN A 207 13.62 -0.26 -11.11
CA ASN A 207 15.02 -0.66 -11.20
C ASN A 207 15.93 0.13 -10.26
N GLY A 208 15.38 0.59 -9.12
CA GLY A 208 16.13 1.33 -8.12
C GLY A 208 17.11 0.41 -7.37
N ASP A 209 18.31 0.91 -7.06
CA ASP A 209 19.26 0.19 -6.20
C ASP A 209 18.74 0.21 -4.75
N PRO A 210 18.42 -0.94 -4.13
CA PRO A 210 17.93 -1.00 -2.75
C PRO A 210 18.95 -0.51 -1.72
N SER A 211 20.21 -0.30 -2.13
CA SER A 211 21.28 0.27 -1.31
C SER A 211 21.29 1.79 -1.28
N ASP A 212 20.59 2.45 -2.23
CA ASP A 212 20.57 3.90 -2.37
C ASP A 212 20.01 4.58 -1.11
N ARG A 213 20.56 5.77 -0.84
CA ARG A 213 20.23 6.57 0.34
C ARG A 213 20.16 8.03 -0.06
N ASN A 214 19.07 8.70 0.29
CA ASN A 214 18.95 10.13 0.09
C ASN A 214 18.10 10.76 1.21
N GLY A 215 18.46 11.97 1.65
CA GLY A 215 17.76 12.68 2.71
C GLY A 215 16.27 12.91 2.45
N ASN A 216 15.82 12.97 1.19
CA ASN A 216 14.38 13.10 0.89
C ASN A 216 13.71 11.79 0.43
N LEU A 217 14.44 10.66 0.50
CA LEU A 217 13.94 9.32 0.25
C LEU A 217 13.50 8.71 1.57
N GLY A 218 12.26 8.27 1.65
CA GLY A 218 11.71 7.64 2.85
C GLY A 218 10.64 6.61 2.51
N VAL A 219 9.80 6.29 3.48
CA VAL A 219 8.69 5.33 3.32
C VAL A 219 7.46 5.80 4.06
N ARG A 220 6.28 5.53 3.50
CA ARG A 220 5.01 5.63 4.24
C ARG A 220 4.73 4.32 4.93
N ALA A 221 4.44 4.40 6.23
CA ALA A 221 4.13 3.23 7.04
C ALA A 221 2.71 2.75 6.75
N VAL A 222 2.52 1.43 6.72
CA VAL A 222 1.22 0.78 6.59
C VAL A 222 0.94 -0.03 7.85
N ARG A 223 -0.27 0.10 8.40
CA ARG A 223 -0.79 -0.68 9.54
C ARG A 223 -2.09 -1.38 9.20
N HIS A 224 -2.29 -2.53 9.83
CA HIS A 224 -3.55 -3.26 9.87
C HIS A 224 -4.06 -3.25 11.31
N LEU A 225 -5.31 -2.84 11.53
CA LEU A 225 -5.96 -3.05 12.83
C LEU A 225 -6.48 -4.48 12.85
N ILE A 226 -6.04 -5.23 13.86
CA ILE A 226 -6.57 -6.55 14.21
C ILE A 226 -7.86 -6.32 15.01
#